data_AF-A0A0J5GGW9-F1
#
_entry.id   AF-A0A0J5GGW9-F1
#
_cell.length_a   1.000
_cell.length_b   1.000
_cell.length_c   1.000
_cell.angle_alpha   90.00
_cell.angle_beta   90.00
_cell.angle_gamma   90.00
#
_symmetry.space_group_name_H-M   'P 1'
#
loop_
_entity.id
_entity.type
_entity.pdbx_description
1 polymer ?
#
loop_
_entity_poly.entity_id
_entity_poly.type
_entity_poly.pdbx_seq_one_letter_code
_entity_poly.pdbx_strand_id
1 'polypeptide(L)' 'MYQSEFTQFMNDFLAKNPQVESERRELRLTWWDRKLDLEDLRRWNASKVPQKPYVYQPD' A
#
# COMPACT_ATOMS: atom_id res chain seq x y z
N MET A 1 -28.12 1.58 -15.64
CA MET A 1 -27.45 1.28 -14.35
C MET A 1 -26.85 2.59 -13.86
N TYR A 2 -27.03 2.96 -12.59
CA TYR A 2 -26.48 4.21 -12.07
C TYR A 2 -24.95 4.11 -11.91
N GLN A 3 -24.24 5.17 -12.27
CA GLN A 3 -22.80 5.35 -12.04
C GLN A 3 -22.59 6.61 -11.21
N SER A 4 -21.71 6.55 -10.21
CA SER A 4 -21.41 7.73 -9.39
C SER A 4 -20.69 8.79 -10.20
N GLU A 5 -20.91 10.07 -9.88
CA GLU A 5 -20.22 11.21 -10.51
C GLU A 5 -18.70 11.07 -10.44
N PHE A 6 -18.19 10.56 -9.31
CA PHE A 6 -16.77 10.31 -9.12
C PHE A 6 -16.24 9.27 -10.11
N THR A 7 -16.97 8.17 -10.33
CA THR A 7 -16.55 7.16 -11.29
C THR A 7 -16.54 7.72 -12.71
N GLN A 8 -17.52 8.55 -13.07
CA GLN A 8 -17.56 9.21 -14.37
C GLN A 8 -16.37 10.16 -14.55
N PHE A 9 -16.07 10.98 -13.54
CA PHE A 9 -14.90 11.85 -13.52
C PHE A 9 -13.58 11.06 -13.71
N MET A 10 -13.41 9.96 -12.96
CA MET A 10 -12.19 9.16 -13.04
C MET A 10 -11.99 8.54 -14.42
N ASN A 11 -13.08 8.07 -15.05
CA ASN A 11 -13.02 7.51 -16.40
C ASN A 11 -12.59 8.58 -17.42
N ASP A 12 -13.21 9.77 -17.36
CA ASP A 12 -12.89 10.88 -18.27
C ASP A 12 -11.45 11.38 -18.06
N PHE A 13 -10.99 11.44 -16.81
CA PHE A 13 -9.64 11.83 -16.47
C PHE A 13 -8.61 10.85 -17.04
N LEU A 14 -8.81 9.55 -16.85
CA LEU A 14 -7.88 8.53 -17.36
C LEU A 14 -7.89 8.46 -18.88
N ALA A 15 -9.03 8.68 -19.53
CA ALA A 15 -9.11 8.77 -20.99
C ALA A 15 -8.31 9.95 -21.56
N LYS A 16 -8.33 11.10 -20.87
CA LYS A 16 -7.57 12.30 -21.26
C LYS A 16 -6.08 12.22 -20.92
N ASN A 17 -5.68 11.36 -19.98
CA ASN A 17 -4.32 11.28 -19.46
C ASN A 17 -3.75 9.85 -19.55
N PRO A 18 -3.51 9.31 -20.76
CA PRO A 18 -3.00 7.94 -20.93
C PRO A 18 -1.64 7.69 -20.27
N GLN A 19 -0.82 8.73 -20.07
CA GLN A 19 0.47 8.66 -19.37
C GLN A 19 0.36 8.20 -17.91
N VAL A 20 -0.79 8.45 -17.27
CA VAL A 20 -1.03 8.07 -15.86
C VAL A 20 -0.94 6.56 -15.67
N GLU A 21 -1.31 5.76 -16.67
CA GLU A 21 -1.19 4.30 -16.59
C GLU A 21 0.29 3.85 -16.59
N SER A 22 1.16 4.52 -17.35
CA SER A 22 2.61 4.28 -17.32
C SER A 22 3.19 4.63 -15.96
N GLU A 23 2.90 5.83 -15.48
CA GLU A 23 3.37 6.33 -14.19
C GLU A 23 2.89 5.44 -13.04
N ARG A 24 1.64 4.97 -13.07
CA ARG A 24 1.10 4.02 -12.09
C ARG A 24 1.90 2.72 -12.03
N ARG A 25 2.34 2.20 -13.18
CA ARG A 25 3.15 0.98 -13.24
C ARG A 25 4.54 1.21 -12.69
N GLU A 26 5.20 2.29 -13.13
CA GLU A 26 6.54 2.66 -12.68
C GLU A 26 6.56 2.91 -11.17
N LEU A 27 5.67 3.76 -10.66
CA LEU A 27 5.62 4.12 -9.23
C LEU A 27 5.23 2.94 -8.33
N ARG A 28 4.42 1.99 -8.83
CA ARG A 28 4.10 0.76 -8.08
C ARG A 28 5.35 -0.07 -7.80
N LEU A 29 6.34 -0.03 -8.68
CA LEU A 29 7.59 -0.76 -8.54
C LEU A 29 8.59 -0.03 -7.63
N THR A 30 8.49 1.30 -7.52
CA THR A 30 9.51 2.13 -6.86
C THR A 30 9.50 2.04 -5.33
N TRP A 31 8.33 2.03 -4.69
CA TRP A 31 8.27 2.31 -3.24
C TRP A 31 8.56 1.12 -2.32
N TRP A 32 8.47 -0.09 -2.86
CA TRP A 32 8.58 -1.31 -2.07
C TRP A 32 9.94 -2.01 -2.21
N ASP A 33 10.79 -1.57 -3.13
CA ASP A 33 12.16 -2.07 -3.22
C ASP A 33 13.00 -1.45 -2.08
N ARG A 34 13.12 -2.21 -0.98
CA ARG A 34 13.95 -1.83 0.17
C ARG A 34 14.92 -2.96 0.43
N LYS A 35 16.21 -2.64 0.43
CA LYS A 35 17.24 -3.54 0.95
C LYS A 35 17.07 -3.64 2.46
N LEU A 36 16.74 -4.82 2.95
CA LEU A 36 16.70 -5.12 4.37
C LEU A 36 18.09 -5.58 4.80
N ASP A 37 18.59 -5.04 5.91
CA ASP A 37 19.72 -5.65 6.60
C ASP A 37 19.22 -6.92 7.31
N LEU A 38 19.85 -8.06 6.98
CA LEU A 38 19.48 -9.36 7.53
C LEU A 38 19.79 -9.47 9.02
N GLU A 39 20.79 -8.73 9.51
CA GLU A 39 21.14 -8.68 10.92
C GLU A 39 20.06 -7.96 11.73
N ASP A 40 19.63 -6.79 11.26
CA ASP A 40 18.54 -6.05 11.88
C ASP A 40 17.23 -6.82 11.85
N LEU A 41 16.91 -7.48 10.72
CA LEU A 41 15.71 -8.31 10.61
C LEU A 41 15.72 -9.45 11.63
N ARG A 42 16.88 -10.07 11.88
CA ARG A 42 17.02 -11.11 12.90
C ARG A 42 16.82 -10.54 14.30
N ARG A 43 17.43 -9.39 14.60
CA ARG A 43 17.31 -8.70 15.90
C ARG A 43 15.86 -8.29 16.16
N TRP A 44 15.18 -7.72 15.19
CA TRP A 44 13.76 -7.34 15.33
C TRP A 44 12.87 -8.54 15.58
N ASN A 45 13.10 -9.66 14.89
CA ASN A 45 12.34 -10.88 15.14
C ASN A 45 12.60 -11.45 16.54
N ALA A 46 13.85 -11.41 17.03
CA ALA A 46 14.20 -11.84 18.38
C ALA A 46 13.59 -10.94 19.47
N SER A 47 13.42 -9.65 19.21
CA SER A 47 12.86 -8.67 20.15
C SER A 47 11.33 -8.62 20.19
N LYS A 48 10.61 -9.48 19.43
CA LYS A 48 9.14 -9.45 19.39
C LYS A 48 8.54 -9.83 20.74
N VAL A 49 7.60 -9.01 21.23
CA VAL A 49 6.78 -9.29 22.41
C VAL A 49 5.39 -9.78 21.96
N PRO A 50 4.83 -10.86 22.55
CA PRO A 50 3.49 -11.31 22.24
C PRO A 50 2.45 -10.20 22.49
N GLN A 51 1.64 -9.87 21.48
CA GLN A 51 0.49 -8.98 21.64
C GLN A 51 -0.78 -9.78 21.95
N LYS A 52 -1.66 -9.21 22.79
CA LYS A 52 -3.00 -9.75 23.01
C LYS A 52 -3.77 -9.80 21.68
N PRO A 53 -4.62 -10.82 21.42
CA PRO A 53 -5.47 -10.87 20.23
C PRO A 53 -6.33 -9.61 20.05
N TYR A 54 -6.74 -9.02 21.17
CA TYR A 54 -7.44 -7.75 21.24
C TYR A 54 -6.68 -6.81 22.17
N VAL A 55 -5.89 -5.91 21.59
CA VAL A 55 -5.03 -4.95 22.34
C VAL A 55 -5.83 -4.06 23.29
N TYR A 56 -7.10 -3.80 22.94
CA TYR A 56 -8.00 -2.93 23.71
C TYR A 56 -8.98 -3.70 24.60
N GLN A 57 -8.91 -5.03 24.65
CA GLN A 57 -9.76 -5.80 25.56
C GLN A 57 -9.27 -5.57 26.99
N PRO A 58 -10.12 -5.06 27.89
CA PRO A 58 -9.82 -5.01 29.32
C PRO A 58 -9.57 -6.42 29.85
N ASP A 59 -8.67 -6.53 30.83
CA ASP A 59 -8.43 -7.80 31.53
C ASP A 59 -9.65 -8.27 32.34
#